data_AF-A0A2R6E782-F1
#
_entry.id   AF-A0A2R6E782-F1
#
_cell.length_a   1.000
_cell.length_b   1.000
_cell.length_c   1.000
_cell.angle_alpha   90.00
_cell.angle_beta   90.00
_cell.angle_gamma   90.00
#
_symmetry.space_group_name_H-M   'P 1'
#
loop_
_entity.id
_entity.type
_entity.pdbx_description
1 polymer ?
#
loop_
_entity_poly.entity_id
_entity_poly.type
_entity_poly.pdbx_seq_one_letter_code
_entity_poly.pdbx_strand_id
1 'polypeptide(L)'
;MTTLALRSSEAAWMLTLSVRVENGGDLPCELRLGAVTTQSGQRVAGSATTGRVEPGTTATVSAQWSLPEGERPRTVAVTAVEFEDGERVLVEREVSTGHVPVQS
;
A
#
# COMPACT_ATOMS: atom_id res chain seq x y z
N MET A 1 -2.74 -11.54 -5.06
CA MET A 1 -2.73 -10.76 -6.33
C MET A 1 -2.82 -9.28 -6.01
N THR A 2 -1.80 -8.47 -6.32
CA THR A 2 -1.79 -7.01 -6.05
C THR A 2 -2.17 -6.26 -7.33
N THR A 3 -3.15 -5.36 -7.26
CA THR A 3 -3.62 -4.58 -8.42
C THR A 3 -3.48 -3.08 -8.13
N LEU A 4 -2.52 -2.41 -8.76
CA LEU A 4 -2.36 -0.95 -8.74
C LEU A 4 -3.05 -0.37 -9.98
N ALA A 5 -3.88 0.67 -9.83
CA ALA A 5 -4.52 1.37 -10.93
C ALA A 5 -4.20 2.87 -10.86
N LEU A 6 -3.67 3.44 -11.94
CA LEU A 6 -3.40 4.87 -12.05
C LEU A 6 -4.50 5.52 -12.90
N ARG A 7 -5.06 6.64 -12.45
CA ARG A 7 -6.03 7.44 -13.21
C ARG A 7 -5.55 8.88 -13.26
N SER A 8 -5.35 9.42 -14.46
CA SER A 8 -4.90 10.80 -14.67
C SER A 8 -6.09 11.73 -14.94
N SER A 9 -6.14 12.89 -14.28
CA SER A 9 -6.94 14.05 -14.71
C SER A 9 -6.06 15.31 -14.66
N GLU A 10 -6.36 16.30 -15.50
CA GLU A 10 -5.43 17.36 -15.98
C GLU A 10 -4.93 18.40 -14.95
N ALA A 11 -5.02 18.16 -13.64
CA ALA A 11 -4.46 19.08 -12.62
C ALA A 11 -3.74 18.38 -11.45
N ALA A 12 -4.03 17.10 -11.23
CA ALA A 12 -3.39 16.21 -10.28
C ALA A 12 -3.80 14.79 -10.67
N TRP A 13 -2.85 13.87 -10.74
CA TRP A 13 -3.21 12.50 -11.07
C TRP A 13 -3.38 11.67 -9.81
N MET A 14 -4.35 10.76 -9.86
CA MET A 14 -4.76 9.96 -8.73
C MET A 14 -4.10 8.59 -8.79
N LEU A 15 -3.25 8.32 -7.81
CA LEU A 15 -2.70 7.00 -7.56
C LEU A 15 -3.73 6.19 -6.76
N THR A 16 -4.22 5.07 -7.30
CA THR A 16 -5.04 4.10 -6.54
C THR A 16 -4.27 2.79 -6.38
N LEU A 17 -4.03 2.35 -5.15
CA LEU A 17 -3.41 1.06 -4.86
C LEU A 17 -4.40 0.13 -4.17
N SER A 18 -4.62 -1.04 -4.75
CA SER A 18 -5.37 -2.14 -4.13
C SER A 18 -4.47 -3.34 -3.92
N VAL A 19 -4.31 -3.75 -2.66
CA VAL A 19 -3.49 -4.89 -2.27
C VAL A 19 -4.40 -5.98 -1.71
N ARG A 20 -4.33 -7.18 -2.31
CA ARG A 20 -4.91 -8.39 -1.73
C ARG A 20 -3.86 -9.04 -0.84
N VAL A 21 -4.22 -9.29 0.40
CA VAL A 21 -3.40 -9.98 1.40
C VAL A 21 -4.00 -11.35 1.63
N GLU A 22 -3.16 -12.38 1.54
CA GLU A 22 -3.51 -13.75 1.85
C GLU A 22 -2.68 -14.15 3.07
N ASN A 23 -3.32 -14.42 4.20
CA ASN A 23 -2.63 -14.83 5.41
C ASN A 23 -2.45 -16.36 5.41
N GLY A 24 -1.31 -16.81 4.91
CA GLY A 24 -0.91 -18.23 4.92
C GLY A 24 -0.12 -18.66 6.16
N GLY A 25 0.07 -17.76 7.13
CA GLY A 25 0.76 -18.06 8.38
C GLY A 25 -0.20 -18.52 9.48
N ASP A 26 0.37 -18.85 10.64
CA ASP A 26 -0.38 -19.33 11.81
C ASP A 26 -0.84 -18.20 12.74
N LEU A 27 -0.37 -16.97 12.50
CA LEU A 27 -0.69 -15.79 13.30
C LEU A 27 -1.56 -14.80 12.53
N PRO A 28 -2.46 -14.07 13.21
CA PRO A 28 -3.14 -12.93 12.60
C PRO A 28 -2.13 -11.89 12.12
N CYS A 29 -2.45 -11.23 11.01
CA CYS A 29 -1.64 -10.15 10.48
C CYS A 29 -2.49 -8.93 10.09
N GLU A 30 -1.87 -7.78 9.94
CA GLU A 30 -2.49 -6.56 9.42
C GLU A 30 -1.52 -5.94 8.41
N LEU A 31 -2.03 -5.54 7.24
CA LEU A 31 -1.27 -4.75 6.28
C LEU A 31 -1.75 -3.29 6.33
N ARG A 32 -0.80 -2.38 6.49
CA ARG A 32 -1.02 -0.93 6.45
C ARG A 32 -0.33 -0.34 5.24
N LEU A 33 -1.07 0.43 4.46
CA LEU A 33 -0.55 1.33 3.44
C LEU A 33 -0.35 2.70 4.08
N GLY A 34 0.79 3.33 3.82
CA GLY A 34 1.16 4.65 4.33
C GLY A 34 1.40 5.67 3.23
N ALA A 35 2.23 6.66 3.52
CA ALA A 35 2.51 7.73 2.57
C ALA A 35 3.27 7.25 1.33
N VAL A 36 3.11 8.00 0.24
CA VAL A 36 3.83 7.84 -1.02
C VAL A 36 5.01 8.79 -1.04
N THR A 37 6.17 8.31 -1.46
CA THR A 37 7.33 9.15 -1.79
C THR A 37 7.42 9.26 -3.31
N THR A 38 7.51 10.46 -3.85
CA THR A 38 7.64 10.69 -5.30
C THR A 38 9.09 10.59 -5.77
N GLN A 39 9.32 10.64 -7.08
CA GLN A 39 10.67 10.62 -7.66
C GLN A 39 11.51 11.83 -7.26
N SER A 40 10.90 13.01 -7.08
CA SER A 40 11.57 14.20 -6.55
C SER A 40 11.85 14.12 -5.04
N GLY A 41 11.31 13.10 -4.35
CA GLY A 41 11.43 12.93 -2.91
C GLY A 41 10.30 13.58 -2.11
N GLN A 42 9.29 14.17 -2.76
CA GLN A 42 8.13 14.70 -2.05
C GLN A 42 7.33 13.57 -1.38
N ARG A 43 6.91 13.78 -0.14
CA ARG A 43 6.06 12.85 0.60
C ARG A 43 4.60 13.28 0.56
N VAL A 44 3.73 12.43 0.04
CA VAL A 44 2.28 12.63 -0.01
C VAL A 44 1.62 11.72 1.02
N ALA A 45 0.98 12.33 2.01
CA ALA A 45 0.33 11.61 3.10
C ALA A 45 -0.85 10.77 2.62
N GLY A 46 -1.07 9.64 3.29
CA GLY A 46 -2.23 8.79 3.13
C GLY A 46 -2.09 7.55 4.01
N SER A 47 -3.20 6.90 4.29
CA SER A 47 -3.22 5.69 5.11
C SER A 47 -4.42 4.82 4.79
N ALA A 48 -4.22 3.51 4.72
CA ALA A 48 -5.29 2.52 4.71
C ALA A 48 -4.81 1.24 5.39
N THR A 49 -5.73 0.43 5.91
CA THR A 49 -5.40 -0.85 6.56
C THR A 49 -6.38 -1.93 6.16
N THR A 50 -5.90 -3.18 6.10
CA THR A 50 -6.78 -4.35 6.02
C THR A 50 -7.57 -4.58 7.30
N GLY A 51 -7.16 -3.97 8.42
CA GLY A 51 -7.49 -4.48 9.74
C GLY A 51 -6.84 -5.84 9.98
N ARG A 52 -7.28 -6.53 11.03
CA ARG A 52 -6.79 -7.86 11.37
C ARG A 52 -7.29 -8.89 10.35
N VAL A 53 -6.36 -9.66 9.79
CA VAL A 53 -6.55 -10.75 8.84
C VAL A 53 -6.19 -12.04 9.55
N GLU A 54 -7.20 -12.85 9.85
CA GLU A 54 -7.00 -14.12 10.56
C GLU A 54 -6.26 -15.15 9.68
N PRO A 55 -5.58 -16.14 10.29
CA PRO A 55 -4.97 -17.26 9.57
C PRO A 55 -5.93 -17.92 8.57
N GLY A 56 -5.42 -18.23 7.38
CA GLY A 56 -6.19 -18.85 6.30
C GLY A 56 -7.19 -17.93 5.59
N THR A 57 -7.29 -16.65 5.98
CA THR A 57 -8.20 -15.69 5.37
C THR A 57 -7.52 -14.76 4.37
N THR A 58 -8.34 -14.06 3.60
CA THR A 58 -7.90 -13.06 2.63
C THR A 58 -8.58 -11.74 2.93
N ALA A 59 -7.84 -10.65 2.82
CA ALA A 59 -8.38 -9.30 2.87
C ALA A 59 -7.89 -8.45 1.69
N THR A 60 -8.60 -7.36 1.41
CA THR A 60 -8.17 -6.37 0.42
C THR A 60 -8.15 -5.00 1.08
N VAL A 61 -7.10 -4.23 0.84
CA VAL A 61 -7.00 -2.83 1.24
C VAL A 61 -6.80 -1.97 -0.01
N SER A 62 -7.51 -0.84 -0.05
CA SER A 62 -7.40 0.14 -1.12
C SER A 62 -7.11 1.53 -0.55
N ALA A 63 -6.20 2.26 -1.19
CA ALA A 63 -5.83 3.62 -0.83
C ALA A 63 -5.70 4.49 -2.08
N GLN A 64 -5.95 5.79 -1.91
CA GLN A 64 -5.84 6.79 -2.96
C GLN A 64 -4.98 7.96 -2.51
N TRP A 65 -4.12 8.43 -3.41
CA TRP A 65 -3.30 9.64 -3.21
C TRP A 65 -3.47 10.57 -4.40
N SER A 66 -3.64 11.85 -4.10
CA SER A 66 -3.54 12.91 -5.10
C SER A 66 -2.08 13.35 -5.17
N LEU A 67 -1.43 13.05 -6.29
CA LEU A 67 -0.04 13.42 -6.50
C LEU A 67 0.03 14.77 -7.22
N PRO A 68 1.03 15.62 -6.89
CA PRO A 68 1.23 16.86 -7.61
C PRO A 68 1.44 16.61 -9.11
N GLU A 69 1.09 17.61 -9.90
CA GLU A 69 1.35 17.58 -11.34
C GLU A 69 2.86 17.40 -11.60
N GLY A 70 3.19 16.59 -12.61
CA GLY A 70 4.58 16.28 -12.97
C GLY A 70 5.30 15.28 -12.07
N GLU A 71 4.77 14.99 -10.87
CA GLU A 71 5.36 14.02 -9.96
C GLU A 71 5.05 12.58 -10.34
N ARG A 72 5.99 11.67 -10.05
CA ARG A 72 5.80 10.22 -10.20
C ARG A 72 6.00 9.52 -8.86
N PRO A 73 5.15 8.56 -8.44
CA PRO A 73 5.38 7.81 -7.23
C PRO A 73 6.63 6.96 -7.44
N ARG A 74 7.46 6.92 -6.42
CA ARG A 74 8.67 6.10 -6.35
C ARG A 74 8.47 4.94 -5.41
N THR A 75 7.99 5.22 -4.20
CA THR A 75 7.70 4.20 -3.18
C THR A 75 6.38 4.46 -2.48
N VAL A 76 5.76 3.38 -1.98
CA VAL A 76 4.67 3.41 -1.02
C VAL A 76 5.17 2.77 0.26
N ALA A 77 4.97 3.44 1.40
CA ALA A 77 5.25 2.84 2.70
C ALA A 77 4.23 1.72 2.99
N VAL A 78 4.73 0.53 3.30
CA VAL A 78 3.90 -0.63 3.65
C VAL A 78 4.40 -1.20 4.97
N THR A 79 3.50 -1.35 5.93
CA THR A 79 3.82 -1.97 7.22
C THR A 79 2.97 -3.22 7.37
N ALA A 80 3.63 -4.36 7.53
CA ALA A 80 2.96 -5.57 8.02
C ALA A 80 3.10 -5.62 9.55
N VAL A 81 2.01 -5.96 10.22
CA VAL A 81 1.98 -6.17 11.68
C VAL A 81 1.52 -7.59 11.91
N GLU A 82 2.34 -8.40 12.56
CA GLU A 82 1.95 -9.73 13.05
C GLU A 82 1.57 -9.63 14.53
N PHE A 83 0.56 -10.40 14.93
CA PHE A 83 0.04 -10.42 16.30
C PHE A 83 0.39 -11.75 16.95
N GLU A 84 1.51 -11.81 17.66
CA GLU A 84 1.98 -12.98 18.40
C GLU A 84 1.71 -12.77 19.90
N ASP A 85 0.85 -13.58 20.52
CA ASP A 85 0.57 -13.55 21.96
C ASP A 85 0.28 -12.15 22.58
N GLY A 86 -0.30 -11.25 21.79
CA GLY A 86 -0.61 -9.88 22.20
C GLY A 86 0.53 -8.88 21.99
N GLU A 87 1.71 -9.34 21.59
CA GLU A 87 2.80 -8.54 21.09
C GLU A 87 2.61 -8.24 19.59
N ARG A 88 3.09 -7.07 19.15
CA ARG A 88 3.03 -6.63 17.75
C ARG A 88 4.43 -6.65 17.17
N VAL A 89 4.68 -7.54 16.21
CA VAL A 89 5.90 -7.52 15.41
C VAL A 89 5.66 -6.65 14.19
N LEU A 90 6.38 -5.53 14.08
CA LEU A 90 6.26 -4.61 12.94
C LEU A 90 7.35 -4.88 11.91
N VAL A 91 6.93 -5.13 10.67
CA VAL A 91 7.81 -5.25 9.52
C VAL A 91 7.49 -4.12 8.56
N GLU A 92 8.33 -3.08 8.58
CA GLU A 92 8.24 -1.97 7.63
C GLU A 92 9.00 -2.31 6.35
N ARG A 93 8.37 -2.01 5.21
CA ARG A 93 8.92 -2.19 3.86
C ARG A 93 8.50 -1.01 2.99
N GLU A 94 9.44 -0.52 2.19
CA GLU A 94 9.10 0.38 1.08
C GLU A 94 8.94 -0.43 -0.20
N VAL A 95 7.77 -0.32 -0.82
CA VAL A 95 7.50 -1.03 -2.08
C VAL A 95 7.73 -0.06 -3.23
N SER A 96 8.67 -0.40 -4.12
CA SER A 96 8.91 0.34 -5.35
C SER A 96 7.71 0.19 -6.30
N THR A 97 7.21 1.30 -6.83
CA THR A 97 6.13 1.32 -7.83
C THR A 97 6.61 0.90 -9.22
N GLY A 98 7.93 0.78 -9.44
CA GLY A 98 8.56 0.54 -10.74
C GLY A 98 8.34 -0.83 -11.38
N HIS A 99 7.66 -1.77 -10.71
CA HIS A 99 7.40 -3.13 -11.21
C HIS A 99 5.93 -3.45 -11.49
N VAL A 100 5.02 -2.47 -11.40
CA VAL A 100 3.59 -2.71 -11.61
C VAL A 100 3.17 -2.15 -12.98
N PRO A 101 2.63 -2.98 -13.89
CA PRO A 101 2.28 -2.53 -15.24
C PRO A 101 1.24 -1.41 -15.19
N VAL A 102 1.57 -0.28 -15.80
CA VAL A 102 0.67 0.86 -15.98
C VAL A 102 -0.34 0.48 -17.05
N GLN A 103 -1.61 0.32 -16.68
CA GLN A 103 -2.69 0.31 -17.66
C GLN A 103 -3.07 1.76 -17.97
N SER A 104 -2.59 2.24 -19.11
CA SER A 104 -3.08 3.43 -19.82
C SER A 104 -4.48 3.20 -20.36
#